data_AF-A0A3M8T1P4-F1
#
_entry.id   AF-A0A3M8T1P4-F1
#
_cell.length_a   1.000
_cell.length_b   1.000
_cell.length_c   1.000
_cell.angle_alpha   90.00
_cell.angle_beta   90.00
_cell.angle_gamma   90.00
#
_symmetry.space_group_name_H-M   'P 1'
#
loop_
_entity.id
_entity.type
_entity.pdbx_description
1 polymer ?
#
loop_
_entity_poly.entity_id
_entity_poly.type
_entity_poly.pdbx_seq_one_letter_code
_entity_poly.pdbx_strand_id
1 'polypeptide(L)'
;MKCNQTLRRTLTLAAIPTALAVALAGCGGSPAEAVAQDARGGVVPAATPPSVALAMSETEMVDQLALSLQACSYDGSPVTVDANGMGGNPPTDCRDMVARIMNFTGLPQNFHVVEANVPNAAALIVLGPDKLPRRVIAFNKNFMDEVRRATGNNDWAPVSIMAHEIGHHLSGHTITPGGSQPPIELEADKFSGFVLYKMGAQLVDAQKAMVTLVPEGDGPTHPGRGKRVAAIEDGWKQACLQQGGTRCSSGVAPPIAQNQSPVVVAPASSAGPITSLPTPAHPATAGVTPDTVAVSAPAPGGVRDVLPAVSASATPSKFSRFVYDETGMVEPVVRAKVEKAMFDHAQAHGVEIVTLVVDDLDGLDANAYAQAMLRQLRVGKLDVGNGVVLVYAPKVQQAGLAMGPGVALATTMVGSADVEEATRDMRRVLSTIAFSCKHGCRGGASEMFFGRSDRFRRDTDNFDWTIPYQSYGQAWTTFKSAWDTAMQRGVASDPNSDPTRGKIVRMQGTVLRLNPPTGDKAAWVSTVRLRQGFLPLQVQVAEGHKVVLYVDPNTQGLMPGGALAQGRRYAFITRVDNFTWNTKDTQSLDVLSYDQLD
;
A
#
# COMPACT_ATOMS: atom_id res chain seq x y z
N MET A 1 -29.88 27.55 -35.53
CA MET A 1 -29.40 28.46 -36.60
C MET A 1 -28.08 27.91 -37.13
N LYS A 2 -27.95 27.77 -38.46
CA LYS A 2 -26.88 27.08 -39.19
C LYS A 2 -25.90 28.09 -39.85
N CYS A 3 -24.62 27.72 -39.95
CA CYS A 3 -23.63 28.06 -41.00
C CYS A 3 -22.37 27.23 -40.68
N ASN A 4 -21.81 26.28 -41.44
CA ASN A 4 -21.71 25.86 -42.84
C ASN A 4 -20.77 26.66 -43.77
N GLN A 5 -20.07 25.90 -44.65
CA GLN A 5 -19.02 26.19 -45.67
C GLN A 5 -17.57 26.08 -45.16
N THR A 6 -16.67 25.17 -45.59
CA THR A 6 -16.38 24.40 -46.83
C THR A 6 -15.68 25.17 -47.96
N LEU A 7 -14.39 24.87 -48.20
CA LEU A 7 -13.61 24.95 -49.48
C LEU A 7 -12.20 24.38 -49.13
N ARG A 8 -11.63 23.26 -49.61
CA ARG A 8 -11.40 22.56 -50.91
C ARG A 8 -10.40 23.20 -51.90
N ARG A 9 -9.32 22.41 -52.14
CA ARG A 9 -8.35 22.33 -53.27
C ARG A 9 -7.20 23.37 -53.26
N THR A 10 -5.93 23.05 -53.59
CA THR A 10 -5.43 22.23 -54.73
C THR A 10 -3.95 21.82 -54.53
N LEU A 11 -3.54 20.70 -55.17
CA LEU A 11 -2.16 20.20 -55.36
C LEU A 11 -1.28 21.15 -56.18
N THR A 12 0.05 21.14 -55.94
CA THR A 12 1.08 21.10 -57.00
C THR A 12 2.42 20.55 -56.51
N LEU A 13 3.01 19.65 -57.33
CA LEU A 13 4.37 19.10 -57.29
C LEU A 13 5.45 20.13 -57.67
N ALA A 14 6.66 20.02 -57.10
CA ALA A 14 7.99 20.18 -57.74
C ALA A 14 9.07 19.82 -56.70
N ALA A 15 9.82 18.72 -56.83
CA ALA A 15 11.03 18.49 -57.65
C ALA A 15 12.35 18.95 -56.98
N ILE A 16 13.32 18.01 -57.00
CA ILE A 16 14.63 17.91 -56.34
C ILE A 16 15.71 18.76 -57.10
N PRO A 17 16.84 19.14 -56.47
CA PRO A 17 18.13 18.44 -56.71
C PRO A 17 18.99 18.27 -55.42
N THR A 18 19.55 17.10 -55.09
CA THR A 18 20.87 16.50 -55.46
C THR A 18 22.15 17.28 -55.07
N ALA A 19 22.91 16.74 -54.10
CA ALA A 19 24.39 16.73 -53.93
C ALA A 19 24.67 15.89 -52.66
N LEU A 20 25.37 14.76 -52.58
CA LEU A 20 26.63 14.19 -53.11
C LEU A 20 27.94 14.70 -52.48
N ALA A 21 28.48 13.91 -51.54
CA ALA A 21 29.89 13.62 -51.20
C ALA A 21 29.85 12.53 -50.08
N VAL A 22 30.32 11.28 -50.13
CA VAL A 22 31.53 10.57 -50.61
C VAL A 22 32.84 10.92 -49.90
N ALA A 23 33.28 10.02 -49.00
CA ALA A 23 34.60 9.35 -48.92
C ALA A 23 34.69 8.56 -47.57
N LEU A 24 34.68 7.22 -47.58
CA LEU A 24 35.84 6.27 -47.59
C LEU A 24 36.64 6.25 -46.28
N ALA A 25 37.15 5.15 -45.71
CA ALA A 25 37.03 3.70 -45.85
C ALA A 25 38.04 3.05 -44.86
N GLY A 26 37.79 1.79 -44.47
CA GLY A 26 38.82 0.79 -44.14
C GLY A 26 39.06 0.47 -42.66
N CYS A 27 39.43 -0.74 -42.22
CA CYS A 27 39.30 -2.16 -42.60
C CYS A 27 40.29 -2.96 -41.72
N GLY A 28 39.94 -4.20 -41.34
CA GLY A 28 40.86 -5.26 -40.85
C GLY A 28 41.19 -5.22 -39.34
N GLY A 29 41.32 -6.30 -38.57
CA GLY A 29 41.54 -7.73 -38.84
C GLY A 29 42.59 -8.24 -37.82
N SER A 30 42.27 -9.24 -36.98
CA SER A 30 43.19 -9.95 -36.05
C SER A 30 44.19 -10.86 -36.81
N PRO A 31 45.04 -11.73 -36.21
CA PRO A 31 45.57 -11.91 -34.82
C PRO A 31 47.12 -12.13 -34.77
N ALA A 32 47.72 -12.40 -33.60
CA ALA A 32 48.76 -13.45 -33.35
C ALA A 32 49.79 -13.16 -32.21
N GLU A 33 49.92 -14.16 -31.32
CA GLU A 33 51.12 -14.81 -30.75
C GLU A 33 52.19 -14.10 -29.90
N ALA A 34 52.26 -14.64 -28.66
CA ALA A 34 53.37 -14.96 -27.75
C ALA A 34 54.85 -14.74 -28.14
N VAL A 35 55.64 -14.28 -27.17
CA VAL A 35 57.03 -14.74 -26.90
C VAL A 35 57.30 -14.71 -25.38
N ALA A 36 57.93 -15.78 -24.89
CA ALA A 36 58.43 -16.00 -23.53
C ALA A 36 59.97 -15.93 -23.48
N GLN A 37 60.55 -15.64 -22.31
CA GLN A 37 61.82 -16.15 -21.70
C GLN A 37 62.25 -15.16 -20.58
N ASP A 38 62.20 -15.48 -19.29
CA ASP A 38 62.95 -16.44 -18.44
C ASP A 38 64.31 -15.89 -17.93
N ALA A 39 64.42 -15.72 -16.59
CA ALA A 39 65.49 -16.29 -15.75
C ALA A 39 65.77 -15.55 -14.41
N ARG A 40 65.42 -16.25 -13.31
CA ARG A 40 66.19 -16.49 -12.07
C ARG A 40 66.18 -15.48 -10.90
N GLY A 41 65.55 -15.92 -9.80
CA GLY A 41 66.28 -16.19 -8.55
C GLY A 41 65.68 -15.66 -7.24
N GLY A 42 65.10 -16.54 -6.40
CA GLY A 42 64.90 -16.29 -4.96
C GLY A 42 63.63 -16.90 -4.35
N VAL A 43 63.77 -18.01 -3.62
CA VAL A 43 62.70 -18.76 -2.93
C VAL A 43 62.50 -18.26 -1.50
N VAL A 44 61.26 -17.97 -1.09
CA VAL A 44 60.77 -17.87 0.32
C VAL A 44 59.29 -18.38 0.33
N PRO A 45 58.80 -19.10 1.36
CA PRO A 45 57.83 -20.19 1.19
C PRO A 45 56.35 -19.75 1.11
N ALA A 46 55.54 -20.72 0.67
CA ALA A 46 54.12 -20.67 0.32
C ALA A 46 53.22 -19.72 1.15
N ALA A 47 52.69 -18.70 0.48
CA ALA A 47 51.47 -18.04 0.90
C ALA A 47 50.28 -18.87 0.42
N THR A 48 49.44 -19.29 1.36
CA THR A 48 48.11 -19.87 1.14
C THR A 48 47.32 -18.99 0.16
N PRO A 49 46.64 -19.54 -0.86
CA PRO A 49 45.85 -18.74 -1.79
C PRO A 49 44.79 -17.94 -1.01
N PRO A 50 44.42 -16.74 -1.49
CA PRO A 50 43.27 -16.04 -0.93
C PRO A 50 42.08 -16.99 -1.04
N SER A 51 41.38 -17.20 0.08
CA SER A 51 40.11 -17.92 0.09
C SER A 51 39.26 -17.33 -1.02
N VAL A 52 38.90 -18.18 -1.98
CA VAL A 52 37.88 -17.91 -2.99
C VAL A 52 36.72 -17.27 -2.25
N ALA A 53 36.47 -15.98 -2.50
CA ALA A 53 35.19 -15.38 -2.16
C ALA A 53 34.18 -16.27 -2.86
N LEU A 54 33.42 -17.06 -2.10
CA LEU A 54 32.36 -17.90 -2.63
C LEU A 54 31.46 -16.96 -3.42
N ALA A 55 31.47 -17.11 -4.74
CA ALA A 55 30.53 -16.42 -5.61
C ALA A 55 29.14 -16.83 -5.12
N MET A 56 28.38 -15.84 -4.65
CA MET A 56 27.01 -16.03 -4.22
C MET A 56 26.21 -16.71 -5.34
N SER A 57 25.36 -17.67 -5.00
CA SER A 57 24.48 -18.28 -6.01
C SER A 57 23.54 -17.22 -6.59
N GLU A 58 23.09 -17.40 -7.84
CA GLU A 58 22.09 -16.49 -8.44
C GLU A 58 20.84 -16.36 -7.57
N THR A 59 20.45 -17.42 -6.87
CA THR A 59 19.37 -17.41 -5.86
C THR A 59 19.67 -16.53 -4.67
N GLU A 60 20.87 -16.60 -4.08
CA GLU A 60 21.26 -15.71 -2.97
C GLU A 60 21.43 -14.27 -3.43
N MET A 61 21.86 -14.06 -4.67
CA MET A 61 21.95 -12.73 -5.27
C MET A 61 20.56 -12.17 -5.57
N VAL A 62 19.61 -12.98 -6.04
CA VAL A 62 18.20 -12.57 -6.24
C VAL A 62 17.50 -12.34 -4.90
N ASP A 63 17.77 -13.14 -3.88
CA ASP A 63 17.24 -12.94 -2.53
C ASP A 63 17.84 -11.67 -1.90
N GLN A 64 19.15 -11.43 -2.01
CA GLN A 64 19.76 -10.16 -1.60
C GLN A 64 19.30 -8.96 -2.43
N LEU A 65 19.05 -9.12 -3.74
CA LEU A 65 18.54 -8.04 -4.60
C LEU A 65 17.06 -7.74 -4.28
N ALA A 66 16.28 -8.76 -3.95
CA ALA A 66 14.91 -8.61 -3.46
C ALA A 66 14.88 -7.93 -2.07
N LEU A 67 15.89 -8.17 -1.22
CA LEU A 67 16.06 -7.56 0.10
C LEU A 67 16.68 -6.14 0.05
N SER A 68 17.48 -5.82 -0.96
CA SER A 68 18.22 -4.53 -1.09
C SER A 68 17.52 -3.46 -1.94
N LEU A 69 16.37 -3.79 -2.56
CA LEU A 69 15.58 -2.84 -3.36
C LEU A 69 14.35 -2.31 -2.63
N GLN A 70 14.13 -2.61 -1.35
CA GLN A 70 12.84 -2.43 -0.69
C GLN A 70 12.75 -1.25 0.27
N ALA A 71 13.45 -0.14 0.01
CA ALA A 71 13.52 0.97 0.95
C ALA A 71 13.07 2.31 0.39
N CYS A 72 12.02 2.88 1.00
CA CYS A 72 11.76 4.32 0.88
C CYS A 72 12.72 5.03 1.80
N SER A 73 13.62 5.83 1.22
CA SER A 73 14.57 6.62 1.99
C SER A 73 13.94 7.95 2.32
N TYR A 74 13.83 8.30 3.61
CA TYR A 74 13.26 9.57 4.06
C TYR A 74 13.85 10.81 3.35
N ASP A 75 15.16 10.78 3.09
CA ASP A 75 15.94 11.83 2.43
C ASP A 75 16.17 11.61 0.92
N GLY A 76 15.68 10.50 0.37
CA GLY A 76 15.85 10.10 -1.02
C GLY A 76 17.17 9.41 -1.39
N SER A 77 18.05 9.13 -0.42
CA SER A 77 19.27 8.35 -0.65
C SER A 77 18.99 6.87 -0.99
N PRO A 78 19.82 6.16 -1.78
CA PRO A 78 19.67 4.71 -1.94
C PRO A 78 19.91 3.97 -0.63
N VAL A 79 19.03 3.04 -0.26
CA VAL A 79 19.16 2.22 0.95
C VAL A 79 19.37 0.77 0.53
N THR A 80 20.53 0.20 0.86
CA THR A 80 20.81 -1.23 0.74
C THR A 80 20.70 -1.88 2.11
N VAL A 81 19.93 -2.96 2.23
CA VAL A 81 19.72 -3.64 3.52
C VAL A 81 20.32 -5.04 3.46
N ASP A 82 21.23 -5.33 4.39
CA ASP A 82 21.66 -6.70 4.67
C ASP A 82 20.67 -7.35 5.64
N ALA A 83 19.95 -8.39 5.19
CA ALA A 83 19.02 -9.12 6.03
C ALA A 83 19.67 -9.76 7.27
N ASN A 84 20.99 -10.01 7.23
CA ASN A 84 21.73 -10.54 8.37
C ASN A 84 22.04 -9.48 9.44
N GLY A 85 21.86 -8.18 9.14
CA GLY A 85 22.01 -7.06 10.07
C GLY A 85 20.70 -6.64 10.76
N MET A 86 19.58 -7.28 10.45
CA MET A 86 18.26 -6.98 11.03
C MET A 86 18.03 -7.87 12.26
N GLY A 87 18.51 -7.43 13.43
CA GLY A 87 18.39 -8.24 14.66
C GLY A 87 18.35 -7.48 15.97
N GLY A 88 18.46 -6.14 15.94
CA GLY A 88 18.35 -5.32 17.14
C GLY A 88 16.89 -5.14 17.55
N ASN A 89 16.55 -5.47 18.80
CA ASN A 89 15.34 -4.93 19.39
C ASN A 89 15.48 -3.41 19.44
N PRO A 90 14.51 -2.63 18.92
CA PRO A 90 14.58 -1.19 19.01
C PRO A 90 14.68 -0.77 20.48
N PRO A 91 15.43 0.31 20.79
CA PRO A 91 15.43 0.93 22.11
C PRO A 91 14.02 1.21 22.62
N THR A 92 13.80 1.12 23.94
CA THR A 92 12.47 1.24 24.55
C THR A 92 11.79 2.57 24.20
N ASP A 93 12.54 3.67 24.18
CA ASP A 93 12.06 5.00 23.77
C ASP A 93 11.55 5.03 22.33
N CYS A 94 12.16 4.27 21.41
CA CYS A 94 11.69 4.15 20.04
C CYS A 94 10.38 3.35 19.95
N ARG A 95 10.27 2.23 20.68
CA ARG A 95 9.00 1.46 20.75
C ARG A 95 7.87 2.30 21.34
N ASP A 96 8.17 3.04 22.41
CA ASP A 96 7.19 3.91 23.07
C ASP A 96 6.74 5.03 22.13
N MET A 97 7.66 5.61 21.34
CA MET A 97 7.33 6.60 20.31
C MET A 97 6.41 6.03 19.23
N VAL A 98 6.71 4.84 18.70
CA VAL A 98 5.86 4.18 17.67
C VAL A 98 4.49 3.83 18.24
N ALA A 99 4.43 3.25 19.44
CA ALA A 99 3.18 2.96 20.13
C ALA A 99 2.35 4.23 20.35
N ARG A 100 3.02 5.33 20.73
CA ARG A 100 2.37 6.64 20.90
C ARG A 100 1.83 7.18 19.58
N ILE A 101 2.59 7.11 18.48
CA ILE A 101 2.11 7.48 17.14
C ILE A 101 0.88 6.65 16.78
N MET A 102 0.97 5.32 16.88
CA MET A 102 -0.10 4.39 16.52
C MET A 102 -1.38 4.63 17.34
N ASN A 103 -1.27 5.05 18.60
CA ASN A 103 -2.43 5.39 19.42
C ASN A 103 -3.25 6.56 18.85
N PHE A 104 -2.64 7.47 18.07
CA PHE A 104 -3.35 8.59 17.43
C PHE A 104 -3.80 8.32 15.99
N THR A 105 -3.41 7.17 15.41
CA THR A 105 -3.85 6.76 14.08
C THR A 105 -5.22 6.10 14.10
N GLY A 106 -5.62 5.44 15.20
CA GLY A 106 -6.86 4.66 15.25
C GLY A 106 -6.84 3.41 14.35
N LEU A 107 -5.66 2.98 13.88
CA LEU A 107 -5.45 1.84 13.02
C LEU A 107 -4.56 0.80 13.70
N PRO A 108 -4.75 -0.50 13.41
CA PRO A 108 -3.89 -1.55 13.97
C PRO A 108 -2.49 -1.49 13.35
N GLN A 109 -1.46 -1.68 14.17
CA GLN A 109 -0.10 -1.85 13.70
C GLN A 109 0.04 -3.20 12.98
N ASN A 110 0.61 -3.19 11.78
CA ASN A 110 0.81 -4.39 10.96
C ASN A 110 2.25 -4.50 10.41
N PHE A 111 3.19 -3.85 11.10
CA PHE A 111 4.62 -3.82 10.79
C PHE A 111 5.43 -3.93 12.08
N HIS A 112 6.68 -4.37 11.95
CA HIS A 112 7.67 -4.35 13.03
C HIS A 112 8.55 -3.12 12.90
N VAL A 113 9.13 -2.67 14.01
CA VAL A 113 10.14 -1.61 14.00
C VAL A 113 11.43 -2.20 14.53
N VAL A 114 12.54 -1.99 13.82
CA VAL A 114 13.84 -2.55 14.15
C VAL A 114 14.92 -1.49 13.97
N GLU A 115 15.90 -1.50 14.87
CA GLU A 115 17.15 -0.79 14.62
C GLU A 115 17.98 -1.61 13.63
N ALA A 116 18.47 -0.97 12.57
CA ALA A 116 19.23 -1.63 11.53
C ALA A 116 20.32 -0.71 10.95
N ASN A 117 21.31 -1.32 10.32
CA ASN A 117 22.37 -0.61 9.59
C ASN A 117 21.88 -0.12 8.22
N VAL A 118 20.90 0.77 8.23
CA VAL A 118 20.43 1.54 7.07
C VAL A 118 20.98 2.96 7.14
N PRO A 119 21.11 3.73 6.05
CA PRO A 119 21.64 5.10 6.13
C PRO A 119 20.70 6.05 6.89
N ASN A 120 19.41 5.73 7.00
CA ASN A 120 18.39 6.60 7.59
C ASN A 120 17.22 5.82 8.25
N ALA A 121 15.96 6.21 8.01
CA ALA A 121 14.78 5.40 8.30
C ALA A 121 14.08 5.01 6.99
N ALA A 122 13.55 3.79 6.94
CA ALA A 122 12.89 3.26 5.77
C ALA A 122 11.79 2.24 6.09
N ALA A 123 10.65 2.38 5.43
CA ALA A 123 9.61 1.37 5.34
C ALA A 123 10.00 0.28 4.32
N LEU A 124 10.18 -0.95 4.81
CA LEU A 124 10.62 -2.12 4.07
C LEU A 124 9.63 -3.28 4.09
N ILE A 125 9.68 -4.12 3.07
CA ILE A 125 9.24 -5.51 3.17
C ILE A 125 10.51 -6.38 3.20
N VAL A 126 10.53 -7.40 4.05
CA VAL A 126 11.68 -8.32 4.20
C VAL A 126 11.18 -9.75 4.24
N LEU A 127 11.93 -10.69 3.67
CA LEU A 127 11.59 -12.10 3.78
C LEU A 127 12.06 -12.62 5.14
N GLY A 128 11.12 -13.18 5.91
CA GLY A 128 11.44 -13.88 7.15
C GLY A 128 12.09 -15.24 6.90
N PRO A 129 12.58 -15.92 7.95
CA PRO A 129 13.13 -17.28 7.86
C PRO A 129 12.15 -18.33 7.31
N ASP A 130 10.85 -18.06 7.49
CA ASP A 130 9.71 -18.81 6.95
C ASP A 130 9.43 -18.52 5.48
N LYS A 131 10.25 -17.67 4.84
CA LYS A 131 10.07 -17.14 3.47
C LYS A 131 8.77 -16.36 3.29
N LEU A 132 8.17 -15.87 4.38
CA LEU A 132 7.02 -15.00 4.33
C LEU A 132 7.46 -13.54 4.35
N PRO A 133 6.84 -12.66 3.53
CA PRO A 133 7.13 -11.23 3.56
C PRO A 133 6.62 -10.61 4.87
N ARG A 134 7.47 -9.81 5.51
CA ARG A 134 7.19 -9.07 6.75
C ARG A 134 7.40 -7.59 6.52
N ARG A 135 6.49 -6.76 7.02
CA ARG A 135 6.60 -5.29 6.97
C ARG A 135 7.48 -4.82 8.12
N VAL A 136 8.51 -4.04 7.82
CA VAL A 136 9.50 -3.56 8.78
C VAL A 136 9.73 -2.07 8.57
N ILE A 137 9.81 -1.30 9.65
CA ILE A 137 10.43 0.03 9.64
C ILE A 137 11.84 -0.17 10.20
N ALA A 138 12.83 -0.07 9.33
CA ALA A 138 14.23 -0.11 9.69
C ALA A 138 14.70 1.32 9.94
N PHE A 139 15.34 1.60 11.07
CA PHE A 139 15.92 2.91 11.32
C PHE A 139 17.33 2.82 11.88
N ASN A 140 18.12 3.85 11.59
CA ASN A 140 19.45 4.05 12.14
C ASN A 140 19.40 5.03 13.31
N LYS A 141 19.81 4.57 14.49
CA LYS A 141 19.82 5.38 15.70
C LYS A 141 20.75 6.60 15.58
N ASN A 142 21.93 6.44 15.00
CA ASN A 142 22.89 7.55 14.82
C ASN A 142 22.31 8.63 13.91
N PHE A 143 21.62 8.22 12.84
CA PHE A 143 20.89 9.13 11.97
C PHE A 143 19.81 9.90 12.74
N MET A 144 19.01 9.24 13.58
CA MET A 144 18.00 9.93 14.41
C MET A 144 18.64 10.94 15.38
N ASP A 145 19.79 10.61 15.96
CA ASP A 145 20.54 11.52 16.82
C ASP A 145 21.14 12.70 16.03
N GLU A 146 21.58 12.49 14.79
CA GLU A 146 22.01 13.53 13.86
C GLU A 146 20.87 14.48 13.48
N VAL A 147 19.69 13.94 13.18
CA VAL A 147 18.48 14.72 12.91
C VAL A 147 18.16 15.63 14.10
N ARG A 148 18.19 15.10 15.34
CA ARG A 148 17.97 15.92 16.55
C ARG A 148 18.98 17.06 16.62
N ARG A 149 20.27 16.79 16.42
CA ARG A 149 21.31 17.84 16.46
C ARG A 149 21.12 18.88 15.36
N ALA A 150 20.90 18.46 14.12
CA ALA A 150 20.74 19.33 12.95
C ALA A 150 19.50 20.24 13.07
N THR A 151 18.43 19.75 13.72
CA THR A 151 17.17 20.48 13.89
C THR A 151 17.14 21.36 15.15
N GLY A 152 18.26 21.52 15.85
CA GLY A 152 18.36 22.34 17.06
C GLY A 152 17.72 21.69 18.28
N ASN A 153 17.86 20.37 18.42
CA ASN A 153 17.25 19.53 19.46
C ASN A 153 15.72 19.58 19.46
N ASN A 154 15.11 19.62 18.27
CA ASN A 154 13.67 19.54 18.15
C ASN A 154 13.20 18.08 18.29
N ASP A 155 12.48 17.77 19.36
CA ASP A 155 12.02 16.41 19.64
C ASP A 155 10.96 15.89 18.66
N TRP A 156 10.28 16.77 17.94
CA TRP A 156 9.28 16.40 16.92
C TRP A 156 9.91 15.97 15.61
N ALA A 157 11.17 16.36 15.32
CA ALA A 157 11.79 16.02 14.05
C ALA A 157 11.94 14.50 13.84
N PRO A 158 12.50 13.70 14.77
CA PRO A 158 12.52 12.24 14.65
C PRO A 158 11.12 11.61 14.64
N VAL A 159 10.18 12.18 15.40
CA VAL A 159 8.78 11.70 15.43
C VAL A 159 8.12 11.89 14.06
N SER A 160 8.37 13.01 13.39
CA SER A 160 7.87 13.30 12.04
C SER A 160 8.39 12.29 11.02
N ILE A 161 9.67 11.93 11.09
CA ILE A 161 10.29 10.89 10.25
C ILE A 161 9.57 9.55 10.46
N MET A 162 9.44 9.11 11.72
CA MET A 162 8.80 7.84 12.02
C MET A 162 7.33 7.82 11.62
N ALA A 163 6.59 8.91 11.83
CA ALA A 163 5.21 9.02 11.39
C ALA A 163 5.07 8.94 9.87
N HIS A 164 6.02 9.51 9.11
CA HIS A 164 6.08 9.39 7.66
C HIS A 164 6.27 7.92 7.23
N GLU A 165 7.25 7.21 7.79
CA GLU A 165 7.48 5.78 7.48
C GLU A 165 6.27 4.89 7.83
N ILE A 166 5.61 5.18 8.96
CA ILE A 166 4.36 4.51 9.35
C ILE A 166 3.27 4.79 8.30
N GLY A 167 3.19 6.01 7.78
CA GLY A 167 2.26 6.41 6.72
C GLY A 167 2.42 5.57 5.46
N HIS A 168 3.65 5.26 5.04
CA HIS A 168 3.91 4.36 3.91
C HIS A 168 3.34 2.96 4.13
N HIS A 169 3.58 2.35 5.30
CA HIS A 169 3.10 1.00 5.60
C HIS A 169 1.59 0.92 5.73
N LEU A 170 0.99 1.86 6.46
CA LEU A 170 -0.47 1.89 6.64
C LEU A 170 -1.16 2.07 5.28
N SER A 171 -0.65 2.98 4.45
CA SER A 171 -1.22 3.27 3.12
C SER A 171 -0.94 2.20 2.08
N GLY A 172 -0.04 1.24 2.35
CA GLY A 172 0.35 0.23 1.36
C GLY A 172 1.12 0.82 0.20
N HIS A 173 2.01 1.79 0.47
CA HIS A 173 2.98 2.34 -0.49
C HIS A 173 4.10 1.33 -0.79
N THR A 174 3.73 0.10 -1.11
CA THR A 174 4.61 -1.07 -1.23
C THR A 174 4.46 -1.77 -2.58
N ILE A 175 3.80 -1.11 -3.56
CA ILE A 175 3.61 -1.60 -4.93
C ILE A 175 4.97 -1.80 -5.60
N THR A 176 5.75 -0.71 -5.68
CA THR A 176 7.12 -0.72 -6.16
C THR A 176 8.06 -0.90 -4.97
N PRO A 177 8.83 -2.01 -4.90
CA PRO A 177 9.94 -2.18 -3.94
C PRO A 177 10.82 -0.94 -3.89
N GLY A 178 10.90 -0.26 -2.74
CA GLY A 178 11.76 0.92 -2.53
C GLY A 178 11.49 2.13 -3.42
N GLY A 179 10.44 2.05 -4.25
CA GLY A 179 10.04 3.10 -5.14
C GLY A 179 9.28 4.16 -4.37
N SER A 180 9.88 5.35 -4.32
CA SER A 180 9.20 6.57 -3.92
C SER A 180 8.69 7.25 -5.19
N GLN A 181 7.41 7.61 -5.21
CA GLN A 181 6.82 8.46 -6.25
C GLN A 181 6.42 9.78 -5.60
N PRO A 182 6.54 10.92 -6.30
CA PRO A 182 6.20 12.20 -5.72
C PRO A 182 4.81 12.25 -5.04
N PRO A 183 3.73 11.65 -5.57
CA PRO A 183 2.45 11.66 -4.89
C PRO A 183 2.44 10.88 -3.56
N ILE A 184 3.07 9.70 -3.49
CA ILE A 184 3.02 8.85 -2.28
C ILE A 184 3.86 9.43 -1.13
N GLU A 185 4.92 10.17 -1.43
CA GLU A 185 5.67 10.94 -0.44
C GLU A 185 4.80 12.03 0.19
N LEU A 186 4.04 12.75 -0.64
CA LEU A 186 3.14 13.80 -0.16
C LEU A 186 1.98 13.21 0.67
N GLU A 187 1.49 12.01 0.34
CA GLU A 187 0.51 11.29 1.17
C GLU A 187 1.09 10.95 2.55
N ALA A 188 2.34 10.46 2.61
CA ALA A 188 3.02 10.13 3.87
C ALA A 188 3.38 11.37 4.70
N ASP A 189 3.81 12.46 4.05
CA ASP A 189 4.04 13.76 4.69
C ASP A 189 2.75 14.35 5.28
N LYS A 190 1.65 14.29 4.53
CA LYS A 190 0.34 14.70 5.01
C LYS A 190 -0.09 13.88 6.22
N PHE A 191 0.08 12.57 6.19
CA PHE A 191 -0.19 11.71 7.33
C PHE A 191 0.68 12.08 8.54
N SER A 192 1.98 12.34 8.34
CA SER A 192 2.90 12.78 9.40
C SER A 192 2.39 14.04 10.09
N GLY A 193 2.06 15.09 9.33
CA GLY A 193 1.50 16.33 9.89
C GLY A 193 0.18 16.13 10.65
N PHE A 194 -0.69 15.27 10.13
CA PHE A 194 -1.98 14.92 10.75
C PHE A 194 -1.80 14.27 12.13
N VAL A 195 -0.91 13.28 12.24
CA VAL A 195 -0.63 12.60 13.50
C VAL A 195 0.08 13.53 14.48
N LEU A 196 1.07 14.30 14.01
CA LEU A 196 1.84 15.21 14.87
C LEU A 196 0.95 16.28 15.52
N TYR A 197 -0.04 16.83 14.82
CA TYR A 197 -1.03 17.71 15.44
C TYR A 197 -1.78 17.02 16.58
N LYS A 198 -2.28 15.79 16.36
CA LYS A 198 -3.01 15.04 17.38
C LYS A 198 -2.14 14.71 18.59
N MET A 199 -0.83 14.57 18.38
CA MET A 199 0.17 14.44 19.42
C MET A 199 0.57 15.76 20.09
N GLY A 200 0.03 16.91 19.66
CA GLY A 200 0.24 18.23 20.27
C GLY A 200 1.41 19.03 19.69
N ALA A 201 2.00 18.60 18.56
CA ALA A 201 3.07 19.33 17.90
C ALA A 201 2.57 20.67 17.32
N GLN A 202 3.35 21.74 17.52
CA GLN A 202 3.14 22.98 16.79
C GLN A 202 3.47 22.75 15.31
N LEU A 203 2.86 23.51 14.40
CA LEU A 203 3.08 23.34 12.97
C LEU A 203 4.57 23.52 12.59
N VAL A 204 5.22 24.52 13.19
CA VAL A 204 6.65 24.80 12.98
C VAL A 204 7.55 23.65 13.41
N ASP A 205 7.15 22.90 14.45
CA ASP A 205 7.88 21.73 14.92
C ASP A 205 7.64 20.54 14.00
N ALA A 206 6.40 20.33 13.56
CA ALA A 206 6.04 19.28 12.62
C ALA A 206 6.77 19.41 11.26
N GLN A 207 7.03 20.65 10.83
CA GLN A 207 7.76 20.93 9.58
C GLN A 207 9.29 20.91 9.74
N LYS A 208 9.81 20.86 10.98
CA LYS A 208 11.21 21.17 11.27
C LYS A 208 12.20 20.24 10.57
N ALA A 209 11.90 18.94 10.52
CA ALA A 209 12.73 17.96 9.83
C ALA A 209 12.84 18.27 8.33
N MET A 210 11.71 18.48 7.65
CA MET A 210 11.67 18.80 6.22
C MET A 210 12.40 20.11 5.89
N VAL A 211 12.16 21.16 6.67
CA VAL A 211 12.79 22.47 6.46
C VAL A 211 14.31 22.39 6.57
N THR A 212 14.82 21.49 7.41
CA THR A 212 16.25 21.40 7.72
C THR A 212 16.99 20.44 6.77
N LEU A 213 16.38 19.29 6.44
CA LEU A 213 17.09 18.17 5.82
C LEU A 213 16.87 18.06 4.30
N VAL A 214 15.70 18.49 3.80
CA VAL A 214 15.32 18.24 2.39
C VAL A 214 15.74 19.41 1.49
N PRO A 215 16.31 19.20 0.29
CA PRO A 215 16.60 20.26 -0.68
C PRO A 215 15.35 20.97 -1.23
N GLU A 216 15.49 22.20 -1.74
CA GLU A 216 14.36 22.95 -2.34
C GLU A 216 13.86 22.37 -3.67
N GLY A 217 14.76 21.86 -4.51
CA GLY A 217 14.44 21.35 -5.84
C GLY A 217 13.73 20.00 -5.81
N ASP A 218 12.88 19.75 -6.81
CA ASP A 218 12.28 18.43 -7.03
C ASP A 218 13.34 17.42 -7.48
N GLY A 219 13.28 16.20 -6.93
CA GLY A 219 13.96 15.03 -7.45
C GLY A 219 13.02 14.16 -8.31
N PRO A 220 13.57 13.12 -8.98
CA PRO A 220 12.77 12.19 -9.78
C PRO A 220 11.73 11.41 -8.95
N THR A 221 12.10 11.02 -7.73
CA THR A 221 11.27 10.19 -6.83
C THR A 221 10.73 11.00 -5.65
N HIS A 222 11.46 12.03 -5.20
CA HIS A 222 11.13 12.81 -4.01
C HIS A 222 10.77 14.26 -4.37
N PRO A 223 9.63 14.79 -3.89
CA PRO A 223 9.27 16.19 -4.09
C PRO A 223 10.23 17.15 -3.37
N GLY A 224 10.40 18.35 -3.91
CA GLY A 224 11.17 19.41 -3.25
C GLY A 224 10.54 19.87 -1.94
N ARG A 225 11.36 20.46 -1.06
CA ARG A 225 11.01 20.89 0.31
C ARG A 225 9.66 21.60 0.40
N GLY A 226 9.41 22.60 -0.46
CA GLY A 226 8.19 23.40 -0.40
C GLY A 226 6.90 22.56 -0.50
N LYS A 227 6.88 21.53 -1.36
CA LYS A 227 5.72 20.64 -1.52
C LYS A 227 5.53 19.74 -0.30
N ARG A 228 6.61 19.19 0.23
CA ARG A 228 6.61 18.32 1.42
C ARG A 228 6.14 19.08 2.67
N VAL A 229 6.66 20.29 2.87
CA VAL A 229 6.24 21.20 3.97
C VAL A 229 4.76 21.56 3.87
N ALA A 230 4.26 21.82 2.65
CA ALA A 230 2.84 22.10 2.41
C ALA A 230 1.95 20.88 2.68
N ALA A 231 2.40 19.66 2.33
CA ALA A 231 1.67 18.43 2.63
C ALA A 231 1.55 18.20 4.16
N ILE A 232 2.65 18.38 4.92
CA ILE A 232 2.62 18.34 6.39
C ILE A 232 1.62 19.35 6.95
N GLU A 233 1.62 20.58 6.42
CA GLU A 233 0.69 21.63 6.85
C GLU A 233 -0.78 21.27 6.57
N ASP A 234 -1.06 20.71 5.39
CA ASP A 234 -2.41 20.25 5.03
C ASP A 234 -2.91 19.18 6.01
N GLY A 235 -2.07 18.19 6.32
CA GLY A 235 -2.38 17.16 7.30
C GLY A 235 -2.63 17.71 8.70
N TRP A 236 -1.75 18.60 9.16
CA TRP A 236 -1.86 19.25 10.46
C TRP A 236 -3.17 20.06 10.57
N LYS A 237 -3.51 20.83 9.54
CA LYS A 237 -4.77 21.61 9.49
C LYS A 237 -6.00 20.71 9.43
N GLN A 238 -5.94 19.63 8.66
CA GLN A 238 -7.03 18.65 8.60
C GLN A 238 -7.32 18.07 10.00
N ALA A 239 -6.29 17.65 10.74
CA ALA A 239 -6.46 17.14 12.08
C ALA A 239 -7.02 18.20 13.06
N CYS A 240 -6.59 19.45 12.90
CA CYS A 240 -7.10 20.58 13.68
C CYS A 240 -8.59 20.82 13.47
N LEU A 241 -9.03 20.84 12.21
CA LEU A 241 -10.46 20.99 11.87
C LEU A 241 -11.29 19.81 12.40
N GLN A 242 -10.77 18.59 12.29
CA GLN A 242 -11.44 17.38 12.81
C GLN A 242 -11.64 17.40 14.33
N GLN A 243 -10.78 18.09 15.08
CA GLN A 243 -10.92 18.26 16.53
C GLN A 243 -11.73 19.51 16.92
N GLY A 244 -12.38 20.19 15.96
CA GLY A 244 -13.14 21.42 16.20
C GLY A 244 -12.28 22.65 16.47
N GLY A 245 -11.00 22.62 16.10
CA GLY A 245 -10.09 23.74 16.25
C GLY A 245 -10.49 24.92 15.35
N THR A 246 -10.54 26.12 15.91
CA THR A 246 -10.88 27.36 15.18
C THR A 246 -9.65 28.20 14.80
N ARG A 247 -8.46 27.81 15.29
CA ARG A 247 -7.19 28.53 15.07
C ARG A 247 -6.19 27.73 14.22
N CYS A 248 -6.68 26.89 13.31
CA CYS A 248 -5.80 26.02 12.51
C CYS A 248 -4.80 26.81 11.64
N SER A 249 -5.12 28.07 11.30
CA SER A 249 -4.20 28.93 10.55
C SER A 249 -3.11 29.58 11.41
N SER A 250 -3.20 29.56 12.75
CA SER A 250 -2.15 30.14 13.59
C SER A 250 -0.95 29.21 13.78
N GLY A 251 -1.04 27.96 13.30
CA GLY A 251 0.00 26.94 13.49
C GLY A 251 0.17 26.50 14.95
N VAL A 252 -0.77 26.88 15.82
CA VAL A 252 -0.69 26.60 17.26
C VAL A 252 -1.58 25.44 17.64
N ALA A 253 -0.98 24.35 18.13
CA ALA A 253 -1.73 23.22 18.65
C ALA A 253 -2.15 23.48 20.11
N PRO A 254 -3.39 23.13 20.50
CA PRO A 254 -3.79 23.21 21.89
C PRO A 254 -2.94 22.23 22.74
N PRO A 255 -2.64 22.57 24.00
CA PRO A 255 -1.99 21.62 24.90
C PRO A 255 -2.88 20.39 25.04
N ILE A 256 -2.30 19.19 24.86
CA ILE A 256 -3.05 17.95 25.09
C ILE A 256 -3.50 17.94 26.55
N ALA A 257 -4.80 17.80 26.79
CA ALA A 257 -5.30 17.55 28.14
C ALA A 257 -4.65 16.27 28.68
N GLN A 258 -3.96 16.35 29.81
CA GLN A 258 -3.18 15.26 30.43
C GLN A 258 -3.99 13.98 30.78
N ASN A 259 -5.29 13.95 30.49
CA ASN A 259 -6.16 12.77 30.62
C ASN A 259 -6.04 11.75 29.48
N GLN A 260 -5.10 11.91 28.56
CA GLN A 260 -4.63 10.83 27.68
C GLN A 260 -3.22 10.35 28.09
N SER A 261 -2.95 10.30 29.40
CA SER A 261 -1.78 9.59 29.90
C SER A 261 -1.88 8.11 29.51
N PRO A 262 -0.81 7.48 28.98
CA PRO A 262 -0.80 6.03 28.82
C PRO A 262 -1.04 5.42 30.19
N VAL A 263 -2.04 4.55 30.29
CA VAL A 263 -2.12 3.65 31.44
C VAL A 263 -0.91 2.74 31.32
N VAL A 264 0.18 3.11 31.98
CA VAL A 264 1.28 2.20 32.28
C VAL A 264 0.69 1.18 33.23
N VAL A 265 0.18 0.07 32.69
CA VAL A 265 -0.13 -1.09 33.52
C VAL A 265 1.22 -1.62 33.98
N ALA A 266 1.54 -1.37 35.25
CA ALA A 266 2.68 -1.97 35.92
C ALA A 266 2.61 -3.51 35.76
N PRO A 267 3.73 -4.20 35.46
CA PRO A 267 3.72 -5.65 35.36
C PRO A 267 3.33 -6.23 36.73
N ALA A 268 2.32 -7.09 36.73
CA ALA A 268 1.94 -7.86 37.89
C ALA A 268 3.16 -8.64 38.38
N SER A 269 3.56 -8.38 39.63
CA SER A 269 4.68 -9.06 40.27
C SER A 269 4.43 -10.56 40.36
N SER A 270 5.51 -11.30 40.11
CA SER A 270 5.67 -12.73 40.25
C SER A 270 5.15 -13.29 41.58
N ALA A 271 4.21 -14.24 41.51
CA ALA A 271 4.01 -15.22 42.57
C ALA A 271 4.81 -16.50 42.25
N GLY A 272 5.44 -17.07 43.28
CA GLY A 272 6.53 -18.04 43.22
C GLY A 272 6.20 -19.49 42.80
N PRO A 273 7.13 -20.43 43.04
CA PRO A 273 7.32 -21.64 42.24
C PRO A 273 6.49 -22.83 42.74
N ILE A 274 6.01 -23.64 41.80
CA ILE A 274 5.57 -25.01 42.08
C ILE A 274 6.25 -25.99 41.12
N THR A 275 7.06 -26.84 41.74
CA THR A 275 7.75 -28.03 41.25
C THR A 275 6.77 -29.15 40.87
N SER A 276 6.89 -29.74 39.67
CA SER A 276 7.02 -31.20 39.39
C SER A 276 6.70 -31.58 37.92
N LEU A 277 7.51 -32.49 37.37
CA LEU A 277 7.48 -33.16 36.03
C LEU A 277 6.88 -34.59 36.16
N PRO A 278 6.76 -35.45 35.10
CA PRO A 278 6.54 -35.31 33.63
C PRO A 278 5.34 -36.18 33.11
N THR A 279 4.80 -36.09 31.88
CA THR A 279 5.22 -36.71 30.56
C THR A 279 3.99 -36.71 29.56
N PRO A 280 4.05 -37.18 28.29
CA PRO A 280 4.24 -36.42 27.03
C PRO A 280 3.05 -36.42 26.03
N ALA A 281 3.01 -35.48 25.07
CA ALA A 281 2.78 -35.73 23.62
C ALA A 281 2.45 -34.45 22.81
N HIS A 282 2.96 -34.44 21.57
CA HIS A 282 2.76 -33.53 20.43
C HIS A 282 3.73 -32.33 20.24
N PRO A 283 4.43 -32.24 19.10
CA PRO A 283 5.25 -31.09 18.75
C PRO A 283 4.34 -29.97 18.23
N ALA A 284 4.12 -28.94 19.04
CA ALA A 284 3.63 -27.66 18.58
C ALA A 284 4.81 -26.83 18.08
N THR A 285 4.71 -26.38 16.83
CA THR A 285 5.56 -25.36 16.22
C THR A 285 5.55 -24.10 17.08
N ALA A 286 6.75 -23.59 17.38
CA ALA A 286 6.94 -22.35 18.12
C ALA A 286 6.40 -21.16 17.31
N GLY A 287 5.18 -20.73 17.61
CA GLY A 287 4.63 -19.46 17.16
C GLY A 287 5.29 -18.34 17.96
N VAL A 288 5.99 -17.45 17.27
CA VAL A 288 6.35 -16.13 17.79
C VAL A 288 5.05 -15.36 17.96
N THR A 289 4.60 -15.19 19.20
CA THR A 289 3.44 -14.36 19.52
C THR A 289 3.80 -12.89 19.29
N PRO A 290 2.99 -12.11 18.56
CA PRO A 290 3.13 -10.66 18.57
C PRO A 290 2.81 -10.14 19.97
N ASP A 291 3.72 -9.37 20.56
CA ASP A 291 3.46 -8.63 21.79
C ASP A 291 2.20 -7.76 21.62
N THR A 292 1.12 -8.12 22.30
CA THR A 292 -0.11 -7.34 22.36
C THR A 292 0.13 -6.06 23.14
N VAL A 293 0.42 -4.96 22.43
CA VAL A 293 0.34 -3.61 22.99
C VAL A 293 -1.13 -3.20 23.04
N ALA A 294 -1.65 -2.97 24.24
CA ALA A 294 -3.01 -2.47 24.44
C ALA A 294 -3.11 -1.01 23.94
N VAL A 295 -3.79 -0.82 22.82
CA VAL A 295 -4.12 0.51 22.27
C VAL A 295 -5.36 1.05 23.01
N SER A 296 -5.35 2.34 23.35
CA SER A 296 -6.47 2.97 24.07
C SER A 296 -7.72 3.04 23.19
N ALA A 297 -8.88 2.90 23.83
CA ALA A 297 -10.19 2.94 23.20
C ALA A 297 -10.44 4.23 22.38
N PRO A 298 -11.23 4.17 21.30
CA PRO A 298 -11.52 5.33 20.45
C PRO A 298 -12.15 6.49 21.24
N ALA A 299 -11.80 7.71 20.83
CA ALA A 299 -12.19 8.95 21.49
C ALA A 299 -13.73 9.07 21.69
N PRO A 300 -14.19 9.69 22.80
CA PRO A 300 -15.58 9.64 23.26
C PRO A 300 -16.57 10.13 22.20
N GLY A 301 -17.57 9.31 21.91
CA GLY A 301 -18.56 9.48 20.84
C GLY A 301 -19.63 10.54 21.10
N GLY A 302 -19.29 11.73 21.58
CA GLY A 302 -20.26 12.80 21.85
C GLY A 302 -20.25 13.97 20.86
N VAL A 303 -19.30 14.03 19.93
CA VAL A 303 -19.11 15.16 19.01
C VAL A 303 -19.34 14.66 17.59
N ARG A 304 -20.17 15.39 16.82
CA ARG A 304 -20.33 15.17 15.37
C ARG A 304 -18.96 15.20 14.72
N ASP A 305 -18.68 14.25 13.85
CA ASP A 305 -17.43 14.28 13.11
C ASP A 305 -17.42 15.38 12.05
N VAL A 306 -16.22 15.69 11.57
CA VAL A 306 -16.00 16.57 10.43
C VAL A 306 -15.19 15.78 9.42
N LEU A 307 -15.75 15.54 8.23
CA LEU A 307 -15.02 14.98 7.11
C LEU A 307 -14.38 16.08 6.26
N PRO A 308 -13.24 15.80 5.60
CA PRO A 308 -12.71 16.74 4.62
C PRO A 308 -13.61 16.79 3.38
N ALA A 309 -13.86 17.98 2.85
CA ALA A 309 -14.60 18.16 1.61
C ALA A 309 -13.93 17.39 0.45
N VAL A 310 -14.74 16.79 -0.42
CA VAL A 310 -14.26 16.01 -1.55
C VAL A 310 -13.55 16.91 -2.56
N SER A 311 -12.34 16.51 -2.95
CA SER A 311 -11.60 17.17 -4.04
C SER A 311 -10.76 16.18 -4.83
N ALA A 312 -10.86 16.23 -6.15
CA ALA A 312 -10.03 15.39 -7.05
C ALA A 312 -8.53 15.71 -6.92
N SER A 313 -8.17 16.93 -6.52
CA SER A 313 -6.78 17.35 -6.32
C SER A 313 -6.29 17.18 -4.89
N ALA A 314 -7.13 16.73 -3.95
CA ALA A 314 -6.70 16.49 -2.58
C ALA A 314 -5.68 15.35 -2.55
N THR A 315 -4.54 15.60 -1.90
CA THR A 315 -3.59 14.57 -1.51
C THR A 315 -4.29 13.60 -0.55
N PRO A 316 -4.39 12.31 -0.91
CA PRO A 316 -4.90 11.30 0.00
C PRO A 316 -4.11 11.22 1.29
N SER A 317 -4.74 10.78 2.36
CA SER A 317 -4.04 10.50 3.61
C SER A 317 -4.83 9.52 4.44
N LYS A 318 -4.13 8.69 5.21
CA LYS A 318 -4.78 7.75 6.13
C LYS A 318 -5.71 8.46 7.10
N PHE A 319 -6.90 7.89 7.21
CA PHE A 319 -7.95 8.26 8.14
C PHE A 319 -7.64 7.79 9.57
N SER A 320 -8.58 8.01 10.50
CA SER A 320 -8.36 7.64 11.89
C SER A 320 -9.50 6.98 12.66
N ARG A 321 -10.60 6.67 11.99
CA ARG A 321 -11.80 6.06 12.57
C ARG A 321 -12.51 5.18 11.56
N PHE A 322 -13.16 4.11 12.00
CA PHE A 322 -13.99 3.28 11.13
C PHE A 322 -15.43 3.78 10.98
N VAL A 323 -15.86 4.70 11.85
CA VAL A 323 -17.20 5.29 11.78
C VAL A 323 -17.09 6.81 11.89
N TYR A 324 -17.63 7.51 10.89
CA TYR A 324 -17.80 8.95 10.88
C TYR A 324 -19.29 9.28 10.85
N ASP A 325 -19.75 10.11 11.78
CA ASP A 325 -21.13 10.56 11.88
C ASP A 325 -21.18 12.09 12.04
N GLU A 326 -21.40 12.78 10.92
CA GLU A 326 -21.57 14.24 10.88
C GLU A 326 -22.99 14.65 11.29
N THR A 327 -23.93 13.70 11.20
CA THR A 327 -25.36 13.93 11.45
C THR A 327 -25.71 13.88 12.93
N GLY A 328 -24.90 13.18 13.74
CA GLY A 328 -25.19 12.83 15.12
C GLY A 328 -26.35 11.83 15.26
N MET A 329 -26.64 11.07 14.21
CA MET A 329 -27.73 10.09 14.20
C MET A 329 -27.35 8.77 14.87
N VAL A 330 -26.06 8.43 14.95
CA VAL A 330 -25.60 7.14 15.49
C VAL A 330 -25.44 7.24 17.00
N GLU A 331 -26.09 6.34 17.73
CA GLU A 331 -25.92 6.27 19.19
C GLU A 331 -24.45 6.00 19.58
N PRO A 332 -23.86 6.77 20.52
CA PRO A 332 -22.44 6.69 20.85
C PRO A 332 -21.95 5.29 21.24
N VAL A 333 -22.77 4.54 21.99
CA VAL A 333 -22.45 3.18 22.45
C VAL A 333 -22.40 2.20 21.28
N VAL A 334 -23.35 2.32 20.34
CA VAL A 334 -23.38 1.49 19.12
C VAL A 334 -22.19 1.83 18.24
N ARG A 335 -21.89 3.12 18.06
CA ARG A 335 -20.71 3.57 17.32
C ARG A 335 -19.43 2.97 17.88
N ALA A 336 -19.21 3.07 19.19
CA ALA A 336 -18.01 2.54 19.84
C ALA A 336 -17.86 1.02 19.66
N LYS A 337 -18.98 0.27 19.77
CA LYS A 337 -19.03 -1.17 19.51
C LYS A 337 -18.61 -1.51 18.08
N VAL A 338 -19.14 -0.78 17.10
CA VAL A 338 -18.83 -1.00 15.68
C VAL A 338 -17.40 -0.59 15.34
N GLU A 339 -16.92 0.56 15.85
CA GLU A 339 -15.52 0.95 15.67
C GLU A 339 -14.57 -0.11 16.18
N LYS A 340 -14.83 -0.68 17.37
CA LYS A 340 -14.03 -1.79 17.88
C LYS A 340 -14.08 -3.01 16.96
N ALA A 341 -15.27 -3.42 16.50
CA ALA A 341 -15.42 -4.57 15.63
C ALA A 341 -14.68 -4.41 14.29
N MET A 342 -14.71 -3.21 13.70
CA MET A 342 -13.98 -2.93 12.45
C MET A 342 -12.47 -2.81 12.68
N PHE A 343 -12.04 -2.27 13.82
CA PHE A 343 -10.63 -2.27 14.22
C PHE A 343 -10.09 -3.70 14.39
N ASP A 344 -10.82 -4.54 15.13
CA ASP A 344 -10.45 -5.95 15.35
C ASP A 344 -10.38 -6.70 14.00
N HIS A 345 -11.31 -6.43 13.09
CA HIS A 345 -11.30 -7.00 11.74
C HIS A 345 -10.10 -6.54 10.91
N ALA A 346 -9.80 -5.25 10.91
CA ALA A 346 -8.62 -4.71 10.24
C ALA A 346 -7.33 -5.28 10.84
N GLN A 347 -7.30 -5.56 12.15
CA GLN A 347 -6.14 -6.17 12.81
C GLN A 347 -5.96 -7.64 12.39
N ALA A 348 -7.05 -8.41 12.38
CA ALA A 348 -7.01 -9.84 12.10
C ALA A 348 -6.87 -10.16 10.60
N HIS A 349 -7.54 -9.38 9.74
CA HIS A 349 -7.69 -9.67 8.32
C HIS A 349 -7.09 -8.58 7.42
N GLY A 350 -6.65 -7.46 7.96
CA GLY A 350 -6.07 -6.35 7.19
C GLY A 350 -7.08 -5.52 6.41
N VAL A 351 -8.38 -5.85 6.45
CA VAL A 351 -9.44 -5.19 5.66
C VAL A 351 -10.01 -4.01 6.44
N GLU A 352 -10.07 -2.86 5.79
CA GLU A 352 -10.56 -1.62 6.40
C GLU A 352 -11.96 -1.29 5.88
N ILE A 353 -12.95 -1.29 6.77
CA ILE A 353 -14.36 -1.03 6.43
C ILE A 353 -14.82 0.22 7.15
N VAL A 354 -15.06 1.29 6.39
CA VAL A 354 -15.42 2.60 6.93
C VAL A 354 -16.87 2.93 6.59
N THR A 355 -17.64 3.35 7.60
CA THR A 355 -19.03 3.81 7.45
C THR A 355 -19.11 5.30 7.70
N LEU A 356 -19.64 6.04 6.71
CA LEU A 356 -19.84 7.48 6.73
C LEU A 356 -21.35 7.78 6.80
N VAL A 357 -21.79 8.46 7.85
CA VAL A 357 -23.14 9.03 7.97
C VAL A 357 -22.99 10.53 7.83
N VAL A 358 -23.32 11.05 6.65
CA VAL A 358 -22.92 12.38 6.19
C VAL A 358 -24.09 13.33 6.07
N ASP A 359 -23.82 14.62 6.28
CA ASP A 359 -24.80 15.67 6.17
C ASP A 359 -25.07 16.08 4.71
N ASP A 360 -24.07 15.95 3.83
CA ASP A 360 -24.10 16.32 2.42
C ASP A 360 -23.15 15.41 1.58
N LEU A 361 -23.21 15.52 0.25
CA LEU A 361 -22.46 14.67 -0.71
C LEU A 361 -21.54 15.48 -1.63
N ASP A 362 -21.23 16.73 -1.29
CA ASP A 362 -20.42 17.67 -2.08
C ASP A 362 -20.89 17.80 -3.55
N GLY A 363 -22.21 17.72 -3.76
CA GLY A 363 -22.82 17.77 -5.09
C GLY A 363 -22.65 16.52 -5.96
N LEU A 364 -22.10 15.44 -5.40
CA LEU A 364 -21.96 14.13 -6.07
C LEU A 364 -23.17 13.23 -5.80
N ASP A 365 -23.33 12.19 -6.62
CA ASP A 365 -24.15 11.04 -6.21
C ASP A 365 -23.41 10.23 -5.13
N ALA A 366 -24.15 9.46 -4.34
CA ALA A 366 -23.57 8.78 -3.18
C ALA A 366 -22.48 7.75 -3.51
N ASN A 367 -22.50 7.10 -4.69
CA ASN A 367 -21.45 6.17 -5.10
C ASN A 367 -20.18 6.92 -5.51
N ALA A 368 -20.33 8.00 -6.28
CA ALA A 368 -19.20 8.87 -6.61
C ALA A 368 -18.57 9.51 -5.37
N TYR A 369 -19.38 9.92 -4.38
CA TYR A 369 -18.90 10.39 -3.08
C TYR A 369 -18.15 9.28 -2.32
N ALA A 370 -18.71 8.06 -2.26
CA ALA A 370 -18.04 6.92 -1.63
C ALA A 370 -16.68 6.61 -2.28
N GLN A 371 -16.60 6.67 -3.61
CA GLN A 371 -15.37 6.44 -4.37
C GLN A 371 -14.34 7.55 -4.09
N ALA A 372 -14.78 8.80 -4.06
CA ALA A 372 -13.92 9.92 -3.73
C ALA A 372 -13.36 9.80 -2.30
N MET A 373 -14.19 9.37 -1.35
CA MET A 373 -13.78 9.17 0.03
C MET A 373 -12.89 7.94 0.23
N LEU A 374 -13.12 6.84 -0.48
CA LEU A 374 -12.21 5.68 -0.53
C LEU A 374 -10.79 6.12 -0.90
N ARG A 375 -10.67 6.98 -1.92
CA ARG A 375 -9.40 7.57 -2.33
C ARG A 375 -8.87 8.56 -1.29
N GLN A 376 -9.62 9.60 -0.97
CA GLN A 376 -9.16 10.76 -0.19
C GLN A 376 -8.79 10.41 1.25
N LEU A 377 -9.53 9.47 1.86
CA LEU A 377 -9.24 8.94 3.18
C LEU A 377 -8.23 7.79 3.16
N ARG A 378 -7.78 7.35 1.97
CA ARG A 378 -6.88 6.19 1.78
C ARG A 378 -7.38 4.97 2.57
N VAL A 379 -8.66 4.60 2.38
CA VAL A 379 -9.28 3.45 3.05
C VAL A 379 -8.80 2.17 2.38
N GLY A 380 -8.30 1.24 3.20
CA GLY A 380 -7.53 0.08 2.76
C GLY A 380 -6.10 0.42 2.40
N LYS A 381 -5.32 -0.60 2.10
CA LYS A 381 -3.99 -0.49 1.54
C LYS A 381 -4.09 -0.30 0.02
N LEU A 382 -3.30 0.63 -0.50
CA LEU A 382 -3.23 0.95 -1.93
C LEU A 382 -2.77 -0.26 -2.75
N ASP A 383 -1.81 -1.04 -2.24
CA ASP A 383 -1.23 -2.19 -2.95
C ASP A 383 -2.23 -3.32 -3.22
N VAL A 384 -2.96 -3.76 -2.19
CA VAL A 384 -3.86 -4.92 -2.28
C VAL A 384 -5.34 -4.52 -2.39
N GLY A 385 -5.67 -3.24 -2.27
CA GLY A 385 -7.01 -2.71 -2.50
C GLY A 385 -8.05 -3.27 -1.52
N ASN A 386 -7.70 -3.37 -0.23
CA ASN A 386 -8.50 -4.06 0.78
C ASN A 386 -9.38 -3.13 1.65
N GLY A 387 -9.92 -2.07 1.03
CA GLY A 387 -10.75 -1.06 1.70
C GLY A 387 -12.21 -1.07 1.22
N VAL A 388 -13.13 -0.65 2.08
CA VAL A 388 -14.55 -0.45 1.76
C VAL A 388 -15.05 0.85 2.40
N VAL A 389 -15.81 1.64 1.64
CA VAL A 389 -16.50 2.82 2.14
C VAL A 389 -18.00 2.69 1.90
N LEU A 390 -18.77 2.74 2.99
CA LEU A 390 -20.23 2.79 2.97
C LEU A 390 -20.68 4.20 3.33
N VAL A 391 -21.56 4.77 2.52
CA VAL A 391 -22.08 6.14 2.71
C VAL A 391 -23.58 6.08 2.93
N TYR A 392 -24.04 6.74 3.99
CA TYR A 392 -25.43 7.02 4.27
C TYR A 392 -25.61 8.54 4.31
N ALA A 393 -26.47 9.08 3.46
CA ALA A 393 -26.80 10.51 3.42
C ALA A 393 -28.29 10.71 3.72
N PRO A 394 -28.70 10.76 5.01
CA PRO A 394 -30.10 10.73 5.40
C PRO A 394 -30.92 11.91 4.88
N LYS A 395 -30.34 13.11 4.78
CA LYS A 395 -31.06 14.32 4.34
C LYS A 395 -31.51 14.25 2.89
N VAL A 396 -30.69 13.65 2.02
CA VAL A 396 -30.96 13.49 0.59
C VAL A 396 -31.45 12.08 0.23
N GLN A 397 -31.62 11.19 1.23
CA GLN A 397 -32.09 9.81 1.09
C GLN A 397 -31.28 8.99 0.06
N GLN A 398 -29.97 9.21 0.02
CA GLN A 398 -29.05 8.43 -0.83
C GLN A 398 -28.11 7.59 0.01
N ALA A 399 -27.71 6.45 -0.55
CA ALA A 399 -26.69 5.60 0.02
C ALA A 399 -25.73 5.15 -1.08
N GLY A 400 -24.46 5.03 -0.73
CA GLY A 400 -23.39 4.73 -1.67
C GLY A 400 -22.40 3.72 -1.13
N LEU A 401 -21.70 3.05 -2.04
CA LEU A 401 -20.71 2.03 -1.72
C LEU A 401 -19.53 2.16 -2.69
N ALA A 402 -18.32 2.12 -2.15
CA ALA A 402 -17.09 1.99 -2.92
C ALA A 402 -16.20 0.91 -2.30
N MET A 403 -15.49 0.18 -3.15
CA MET A 403 -14.60 -0.91 -2.74
C MET A 403 -13.25 -0.72 -3.42
N GLY A 404 -12.18 -1.04 -2.69
CA GLY A 404 -10.87 -1.23 -3.29
C GLY A 404 -10.89 -2.44 -4.24
N PRO A 405 -10.01 -2.49 -5.25
CA PRO A 405 -10.04 -3.52 -6.29
C PRO A 405 -9.96 -4.95 -5.75
N GLY A 406 -9.21 -5.14 -4.66
CA GLY A 406 -9.09 -6.44 -4.00
C GLY A 406 -10.39 -6.91 -3.34
N VAL A 407 -11.11 -6.04 -2.64
CA VAL A 407 -12.41 -6.37 -2.05
C VAL A 407 -13.48 -6.53 -3.13
N ALA A 408 -13.47 -5.69 -4.17
CA ALA A 408 -14.38 -5.82 -5.31
C ALA A 408 -14.25 -7.21 -5.98
N LEU A 409 -13.02 -7.69 -6.15
CA LEU A 409 -12.75 -9.03 -6.67
C LEU A 409 -13.21 -10.12 -5.69
N ALA A 410 -12.83 -10.02 -4.41
CA ALA A 410 -13.19 -11.00 -3.38
C ALA A 410 -14.71 -11.18 -3.25
N THR A 411 -15.44 -10.07 -3.18
CA THR A 411 -16.91 -10.05 -3.07
C THR A 411 -17.59 -10.58 -4.34
N THR A 412 -16.95 -10.48 -5.51
CA THR A 412 -17.46 -11.08 -6.75
C THR A 412 -17.39 -12.61 -6.67
N MET A 413 -16.33 -13.15 -6.04
CA MET A 413 -16.13 -14.59 -5.88
C MET A 413 -17.13 -15.22 -4.90
N VAL A 414 -17.60 -14.48 -3.90
CA VAL A 414 -18.58 -14.96 -2.91
C VAL A 414 -20.02 -14.47 -3.17
N GLY A 415 -20.25 -13.81 -4.31
CA GLY A 415 -21.58 -13.38 -4.75
C GLY A 415 -22.17 -12.20 -3.97
N SER A 416 -21.35 -11.35 -3.37
CA SER A 416 -21.77 -10.15 -2.63
C SER A 416 -21.33 -8.81 -3.26
N ALA A 417 -20.72 -8.84 -4.45
CA ALA A 417 -20.22 -7.65 -5.16
C ALA A 417 -21.28 -6.74 -5.79
N ASP A 418 -22.57 -7.10 -5.79
CA ASP A 418 -23.58 -6.27 -6.44
C ASP A 418 -23.79 -4.96 -5.67
N VAL A 419 -23.11 -3.91 -6.14
CA VAL A 419 -23.17 -2.55 -5.60
C VAL A 419 -24.59 -1.99 -5.66
N GLU A 420 -25.35 -2.31 -6.71
CA GLU A 420 -26.72 -1.82 -6.84
C GLU A 420 -27.64 -2.48 -5.82
N GLU A 421 -27.49 -3.79 -5.62
CA GLU A 421 -28.21 -4.51 -4.57
C GLU A 421 -27.84 -4.00 -3.17
N ALA A 422 -26.55 -3.86 -2.89
CA ALA A 422 -26.06 -3.39 -1.60
C ALA A 422 -26.61 -1.99 -1.27
N THR A 423 -26.48 -1.04 -2.21
CA THR A 423 -26.97 0.34 -2.04
C THR A 423 -28.49 0.44 -1.99
N ARG A 424 -29.22 -0.46 -2.67
CA ARG A 424 -30.68 -0.57 -2.54
C ARG A 424 -31.09 -0.94 -1.12
N ASP A 425 -30.39 -1.88 -0.49
CA ASP A 425 -30.66 -2.25 0.90
C ASP A 425 -30.25 -1.16 1.90
N MET A 426 -29.15 -0.46 1.65
CA MET A 426 -28.77 0.70 2.46
C MET A 426 -29.83 1.82 2.37
N ARG A 427 -30.41 2.08 1.20
CA ARG A 427 -31.51 3.04 1.05
C ARG A 427 -32.78 2.60 1.79
N ARG A 428 -33.05 1.29 1.89
CA ARG A 428 -34.17 0.78 2.72
C ARG A 428 -33.96 1.16 4.19
N VAL A 429 -32.73 1.04 4.71
CA VAL A 429 -32.40 1.51 6.07
C VAL A 429 -32.76 2.99 6.24
N LEU A 430 -32.32 3.86 5.32
CA LEU A 430 -32.62 5.30 5.37
C LEU A 430 -34.13 5.59 5.42
N SER A 431 -34.91 4.87 4.61
CA SER A 431 -36.37 5.01 4.60
C SER A 431 -37.02 4.56 5.92
N THR A 432 -36.49 3.51 6.55
CA THR A 432 -36.99 3.01 7.84
C THR A 432 -36.69 3.99 8.98
N ILE A 433 -35.48 4.55 9.01
CA ILE A 433 -35.06 5.43 10.11
C ILE A 433 -35.56 6.86 9.98
N ALA A 434 -35.93 7.32 8.76
CA ALA A 434 -36.43 8.67 8.52
C ALA A 434 -37.63 9.03 9.39
N PHE A 435 -38.45 8.04 9.76
CA PHE A 435 -39.63 8.26 10.60
C PHE A 435 -39.33 8.11 12.11
N SER A 436 -38.41 7.21 12.47
CA SER A 436 -38.17 6.78 13.86
C SER A 436 -36.99 7.48 14.55
N CYS A 437 -36.10 8.15 13.82
CA CYS A 437 -34.88 8.76 14.34
C CYS A 437 -34.84 10.30 14.27
N LYS A 438 -35.96 10.99 14.55
CA LYS A 438 -36.04 12.47 14.48
C LYS A 438 -35.03 13.22 15.35
N HIS A 439 -34.58 12.60 16.45
CA HIS A 439 -33.59 13.17 17.39
C HIS A 439 -32.38 12.25 17.54
N GLY A 440 -32.00 11.56 16.47
CA GLY A 440 -31.01 10.49 16.46
C GLY A 440 -31.61 9.11 16.68
N CYS A 441 -30.89 8.09 16.25
CA CYS A 441 -31.27 6.70 16.42
C CYS A 441 -30.77 6.14 17.76
N ARG A 442 -31.46 5.13 18.29
CA ARG A 442 -31.09 4.41 19.51
C ARG A 442 -31.19 2.90 19.30
N GLY A 443 -30.34 2.14 19.99
CA GLY A 443 -30.29 0.69 19.98
C GLY A 443 -30.31 0.12 18.56
N GLY A 444 -31.25 -0.78 18.30
CA GLY A 444 -31.39 -1.47 17.01
C GLY A 444 -31.51 -0.52 15.81
N ALA A 445 -32.13 0.66 15.95
CA ALA A 445 -32.22 1.62 14.85
C ALA A 445 -30.85 2.19 14.44
N SER A 446 -29.95 2.41 15.40
CA SER A 446 -28.55 2.78 15.13
C SER A 446 -27.77 1.62 14.53
N GLU A 447 -28.04 0.39 14.95
CA GLU A 447 -27.38 -0.81 14.43
C GLU A 447 -27.70 -1.07 12.94
N MET A 448 -28.84 -0.58 12.44
CA MET A 448 -29.23 -0.75 11.03
C MET A 448 -28.23 -0.11 10.04
N PHE A 449 -27.52 0.96 10.42
CA PHE A 449 -26.48 1.58 9.59
C PHE A 449 -25.30 0.63 9.31
N PHE A 450 -25.11 -0.42 10.12
CA PHE A 450 -23.91 -1.24 10.08
C PHE A 450 -24.14 -2.67 9.60
N GLY A 451 -25.38 -3.04 9.26
CA GLY A 451 -25.70 -4.39 8.78
C GLY A 451 -24.93 -4.76 7.51
N ARG A 452 -24.74 -3.80 6.60
CA ARG A 452 -23.92 -4.02 5.38
C ARG A 452 -22.43 -4.01 5.67
N SER A 453 -21.95 -3.18 6.59
CA SER A 453 -20.55 -3.19 7.05
C SER A 453 -20.17 -4.54 7.65
N ASP A 454 -21.03 -5.12 8.50
CA ASP A 454 -20.81 -6.44 9.10
C ASP A 454 -20.95 -7.59 8.09
N ARG A 455 -21.72 -7.42 7.00
CA ARG A 455 -21.71 -8.37 5.87
C ARG A 455 -20.36 -8.38 5.16
N PHE A 456 -19.81 -7.21 4.81
CA PHE A 456 -18.47 -7.12 4.21
C PHE A 456 -17.38 -7.67 5.12
N ARG A 457 -17.50 -7.43 6.43
CA ARG A 457 -16.62 -8.03 7.44
C ARG A 457 -16.56 -9.54 7.26
N ARG A 458 -17.70 -10.23 7.39
CA ARG A 458 -17.80 -11.70 7.23
C ARG A 458 -17.32 -12.20 5.86
N ASP A 459 -17.72 -11.52 4.80
CA ASP A 459 -17.39 -11.93 3.43
C ASP A 459 -15.88 -11.85 3.16
N THR A 460 -15.15 -11.06 3.95
CA THR A 460 -13.69 -10.88 3.80
C THR A 460 -12.85 -11.65 4.82
N ASP A 461 -13.46 -12.33 5.80
CA ASP A 461 -12.76 -13.09 6.87
C ASP A 461 -11.77 -14.14 6.31
N ASN A 462 -12.08 -14.75 5.17
CA ASN A 462 -11.33 -15.88 4.60
C ASN A 462 -10.40 -15.49 3.44
N PHE A 463 -10.27 -14.20 3.14
CA PHE A 463 -9.41 -13.75 2.05
C PHE A 463 -8.00 -13.45 2.53
N ASP A 464 -7.03 -13.97 1.79
CA ASP A 464 -5.62 -13.67 1.99
C ASP A 464 -5.24 -12.38 1.26
N TRP A 465 -4.62 -11.47 2.01
CA TRP A 465 -4.15 -10.15 1.56
C TRP A 465 -2.62 -10.03 1.60
N THR A 466 -1.93 -11.13 1.85
CA THR A 466 -0.47 -11.18 1.77
C THR A 466 -0.03 -11.29 0.32
N ILE A 467 1.19 -10.81 0.03
CA ILE A 467 1.82 -10.90 -1.30
C ILE A 467 2.89 -11.99 -1.24
N PRO A 468 2.53 -13.29 -1.26
CA PRO A 468 3.50 -14.38 -1.08
C PRO A 468 4.51 -14.48 -2.22
N TYR A 469 4.19 -13.96 -3.41
CA TYR A 469 5.07 -14.02 -4.58
C TYR A 469 5.59 -12.64 -4.97
N GLN A 470 6.91 -12.48 -4.98
CA GLN A 470 7.58 -11.20 -5.25
C GLN A 470 7.89 -10.99 -6.74
N SER A 471 7.69 -12.01 -7.57
CA SER A 471 7.80 -11.94 -9.03
C SER A 471 6.80 -12.88 -9.71
N TYR A 472 6.51 -12.60 -10.99
CA TYR A 472 5.68 -13.49 -11.81
C TYR A 472 6.37 -14.84 -11.99
N GLY A 473 7.69 -14.83 -12.24
CA GLY A 473 8.47 -16.05 -12.41
C GLY A 473 8.39 -17.00 -11.20
N GLN A 474 8.40 -16.46 -9.98
CA GLN A 474 8.26 -17.25 -8.75
C GLN A 474 6.90 -17.95 -8.66
N ALA A 475 5.81 -17.20 -8.91
CA ALA A 475 4.45 -17.76 -8.91
C ALA A 475 4.31 -18.83 -10.01
N TRP A 476 4.74 -18.51 -11.23
CA TRP A 476 4.70 -19.43 -12.37
C TRP A 476 5.44 -20.74 -12.10
N THR A 477 6.66 -20.66 -11.56
CA THR A 477 7.48 -21.83 -11.25
C THR A 477 6.84 -22.70 -10.18
N THR A 478 6.23 -22.08 -9.17
CA THR A 478 5.49 -22.78 -8.11
C THR A 478 4.30 -23.56 -8.68
N PHE A 479 3.50 -22.90 -9.51
CA PHE A 479 2.40 -23.56 -10.23
C PHE A 479 2.90 -24.72 -11.09
N LYS A 480 3.93 -24.48 -11.92
CA LYS A 480 4.44 -25.48 -12.85
C LYS A 480 5.01 -26.71 -12.14
N SER A 481 5.71 -26.51 -11.02
CA SER A 481 6.24 -27.60 -10.20
C SER A 481 5.13 -28.46 -9.58
N ALA A 482 4.08 -27.83 -9.05
CA ALA A 482 2.91 -28.53 -8.52
C ALA A 482 2.20 -29.34 -9.63
N TRP A 483 2.02 -28.73 -10.79
CA TRP A 483 1.44 -29.37 -11.97
C TRP A 483 2.24 -30.60 -12.41
N ASP A 484 3.55 -30.46 -12.59
CA ASP A 484 4.43 -31.56 -13.02
C ASP A 484 4.44 -32.72 -12.02
N THR A 485 4.42 -32.40 -10.72
CA THR A 485 4.34 -33.40 -9.66
C THR A 485 3.02 -34.18 -9.71
N ALA A 486 1.89 -33.50 -9.95
CA ALA A 486 0.59 -34.16 -10.10
C ALA A 486 0.57 -35.09 -11.32
N MET A 487 1.12 -34.64 -12.45
CA MET A 487 1.22 -35.43 -13.68
C MET A 487 2.13 -36.64 -13.52
N GLN A 488 3.27 -36.50 -12.82
CA GLN A 488 4.16 -37.62 -12.49
C GLN A 488 3.47 -38.68 -11.63
N ARG A 489 2.51 -38.29 -10.79
CA ARG A 489 1.72 -39.21 -9.95
C ARG A 489 0.52 -39.81 -10.68
N GLY A 490 0.31 -39.49 -11.96
CA GLY A 490 -0.84 -39.95 -12.74
C GLY A 490 -2.18 -39.42 -12.23
N VAL A 491 -2.17 -38.34 -11.43
CA VAL A 491 -3.39 -37.70 -10.92
C VAL A 491 -3.85 -36.69 -11.96
N ALA A 492 -5.12 -36.75 -12.35
CA ALA A 492 -5.71 -35.73 -13.22
C ALA A 492 -5.56 -34.35 -12.57
N SER A 493 -5.17 -33.35 -13.35
CA SER A 493 -5.06 -31.98 -12.85
C SER A 493 -6.40 -31.52 -12.31
N ASP A 494 -6.47 -31.23 -11.02
CA ASP A 494 -7.55 -30.46 -10.43
C ASP A 494 -7.16 -28.97 -10.47
N PRO A 495 -7.83 -28.12 -11.25
CA PRO A 495 -7.60 -26.67 -11.25
C PRO A 495 -7.83 -26.00 -9.88
N ASN A 496 -8.46 -26.70 -8.93
CA ASN A 496 -8.61 -26.24 -7.55
C ASN A 496 -7.42 -26.65 -6.65
N SER A 497 -6.51 -27.49 -7.14
CA SER A 497 -5.27 -27.88 -6.45
C SER A 497 -4.08 -26.98 -6.78
N ASP A 498 -4.26 -25.97 -7.65
CA ASP A 498 -3.23 -24.97 -7.95
C ASP A 498 -2.90 -24.16 -6.68
N PRO A 499 -1.68 -24.28 -6.12
CA PRO A 499 -1.30 -23.58 -4.90
C PRO A 499 -1.17 -22.06 -5.07
N THR A 500 -1.12 -21.57 -6.31
CA THR A 500 -0.98 -20.15 -6.65
C THR A 500 -2.33 -19.48 -6.89
N ARG A 501 -3.39 -20.25 -7.11
CA ARG A 501 -4.73 -19.71 -7.42
C ARG A 501 -5.24 -18.83 -6.28
N GLY A 502 -5.71 -17.64 -6.63
CA GLY A 502 -6.18 -16.65 -5.67
C GLY A 502 -5.10 -16.00 -4.82
N LYS A 503 -3.81 -16.38 -4.97
CA LYS A 503 -2.68 -15.73 -4.29
C LYS A 503 -2.29 -14.44 -5.02
N ILE A 504 -1.70 -13.51 -4.26
CA ILE A 504 -1.27 -12.21 -4.77
C ILE A 504 0.19 -12.30 -5.21
N VAL A 505 0.49 -11.69 -6.35
CA VAL A 505 1.76 -11.73 -7.06
C VAL A 505 2.17 -10.31 -7.43
N ARG A 506 3.39 -9.91 -7.07
CA ARG A 506 4.04 -8.76 -7.68
C ARG A 506 4.61 -9.16 -9.03
N MET A 507 4.45 -8.31 -10.04
CA MET A 507 5.01 -8.51 -11.37
C MET A 507 5.39 -7.17 -12.01
N GLN A 508 6.29 -7.21 -12.99
CA GLN A 508 6.63 -6.04 -13.81
C GLN A 508 6.44 -6.38 -15.28
N GLY A 509 6.02 -5.40 -16.07
CA GLY A 509 5.86 -5.61 -17.50
C GLY A 509 5.52 -4.37 -18.29
N THR A 510 5.64 -4.49 -19.61
CA THR A 510 5.26 -3.46 -20.58
C THR A 510 3.86 -3.72 -21.09
N VAL A 511 3.00 -2.70 -21.04
CA VAL A 511 1.65 -2.78 -21.61
C VAL A 511 1.75 -2.78 -23.13
N LEU A 512 1.44 -3.93 -23.75
CA LEU A 512 1.48 -4.06 -25.21
C LEU A 512 0.24 -3.48 -25.88
N ARG A 513 -0.93 -3.75 -25.30
CA ARG A 513 -2.23 -3.31 -25.82
C ARG A 513 -3.21 -3.05 -24.69
N LEU A 514 -3.91 -1.91 -24.79
CA LEU A 514 -5.12 -1.63 -24.03
C LEU A 514 -6.30 -2.23 -24.80
N ASN A 515 -7.22 -2.91 -24.12
CA ASN A 515 -8.43 -3.47 -24.73
C ASN A 515 -8.19 -4.33 -25.98
N PRO A 516 -7.37 -5.40 -25.91
CA PRO A 516 -7.24 -6.31 -27.03
C PRO A 516 -8.60 -6.92 -27.42
N PRO A 517 -8.87 -7.13 -28.72
CA PRO A 517 -10.15 -7.65 -29.17
C PRO A 517 -10.36 -9.10 -28.73
N THR A 518 -11.62 -9.48 -28.50
CA THR A 518 -12.02 -10.87 -28.25
C THR A 518 -11.71 -11.75 -29.46
N GLY A 519 -11.29 -13.00 -29.23
CA GLY A 519 -10.94 -13.95 -30.29
C GLY A 519 -9.50 -13.86 -30.78
N ASP A 520 -8.72 -12.89 -30.29
CA ASP A 520 -7.27 -12.89 -30.47
C ASP A 520 -6.63 -14.03 -29.67
N LYS A 521 -6.08 -15.01 -30.38
CA LYS A 521 -5.41 -16.18 -29.77
C LYS A 521 -4.16 -15.82 -28.95
N ALA A 522 -3.61 -14.63 -29.09
CA ALA A 522 -2.47 -14.16 -28.29
C ALA A 522 -2.89 -13.48 -26.97
N ALA A 523 -4.18 -13.15 -26.81
CA ALA A 523 -4.71 -12.46 -25.63
C ALA A 523 -5.89 -13.19 -24.96
N TRP A 524 -6.62 -14.08 -25.65
CA TRP A 524 -7.73 -14.87 -25.10
C TRP A 524 -8.61 -14.13 -24.08
N VAL A 525 -9.13 -12.97 -24.48
CA VAL A 525 -9.95 -12.13 -23.61
C VAL A 525 -11.26 -12.83 -23.24
N SER A 526 -11.52 -12.92 -21.94
CA SER A 526 -12.74 -13.48 -21.36
C SER A 526 -13.93 -12.55 -21.61
N THR A 527 -14.94 -13.06 -22.32
CA THR A 527 -16.20 -12.35 -22.55
C THR A 527 -17.03 -12.19 -21.27
N VAL A 528 -16.80 -13.03 -20.27
CA VAL A 528 -17.43 -12.91 -18.94
C VAL A 528 -16.88 -11.68 -18.23
N ARG A 529 -15.56 -11.51 -18.17
CA ARG A 529 -14.90 -10.36 -17.54
C ARG A 529 -15.29 -9.04 -18.21
N LEU A 530 -15.39 -9.01 -19.53
CA LEU A 530 -15.87 -7.84 -20.28
C LEU A 530 -17.31 -7.46 -19.93
N ARG A 531 -18.21 -8.45 -19.81
CA ARG A 531 -19.61 -8.19 -19.38
C ARG A 531 -19.71 -7.69 -17.95
N GLN A 532 -18.74 -8.05 -17.10
CA GLN A 532 -18.60 -7.53 -15.74
C GLN A 532 -17.93 -6.14 -15.71
N GLY A 533 -17.54 -5.57 -16.86
CA GLY A 533 -16.99 -4.23 -16.98
C GLY A 533 -15.47 -4.13 -16.83
N PHE A 534 -14.75 -5.25 -16.63
CA PHE A 534 -13.29 -5.23 -16.51
C PHE A 534 -12.61 -4.81 -17.81
N LEU A 535 -11.54 -4.04 -17.68
CA LEU A 535 -10.66 -3.60 -18.76
C LEU A 535 -9.52 -4.62 -18.97
N PRO A 536 -9.47 -5.36 -20.09
CA PRO A 536 -8.36 -6.27 -20.36
C PRO A 536 -7.14 -5.51 -20.89
N LEU A 537 -5.97 -5.94 -20.44
CA LEU A 537 -4.67 -5.46 -20.89
C LEU A 537 -3.85 -6.65 -21.35
N GLN A 538 -3.17 -6.52 -22.49
CA GLN A 538 -2.11 -7.47 -22.81
C GLN A 538 -0.77 -6.91 -22.34
N VAL A 539 -0.06 -7.67 -21.50
CA VAL A 539 1.21 -7.26 -20.90
C VAL A 539 2.31 -8.24 -21.29
N GLN A 540 3.46 -7.70 -21.69
CA GLN A 540 4.71 -8.44 -21.79
C GLN A 540 5.41 -8.37 -20.44
N VAL A 541 5.40 -9.48 -19.72
CA VAL A 541 6.08 -9.62 -18.44
C VAL A 541 7.60 -9.58 -18.66
N ALA A 542 8.33 -8.97 -17.73
CA ALA A 542 9.80 -8.83 -17.82
C ALA A 542 10.50 -10.19 -17.97
N GLU A 543 9.96 -11.22 -17.33
CA GLU A 543 10.38 -12.61 -17.40
C GLU A 543 10.02 -13.33 -18.72
N GLY A 544 9.52 -12.61 -19.74
CA GLY A 544 9.35 -13.10 -21.12
C GLY A 544 7.96 -13.65 -21.46
N HIS A 545 7.07 -13.82 -20.50
CA HIS A 545 5.70 -14.30 -20.73
C HIS A 545 4.76 -13.19 -21.20
N LYS A 546 3.77 -13.55 -22.02
CA LYS A 546 2.62 -12.68 -22.33
C LYS A 546 1.45 -13.09 -21.47
N VAL A 547 0.84 -12.12 -20.80
CA VAL A 547 -0.31 -12.33 -19.92
C VAL A 547 -1.43 -11.37 -20.28
N VAL A 548 -2.66 -11.73 -19.89
CA VAL A 548 -3.77 -10.79 -19.86
C VAL A 548 -4.13 -10.45 -18.43
N LEU A 549 -4.16 -9.15 -18.18
CA LEU A 549 -4.54 -8.59 -16.91
C LEU A 549 -5.94 -7.98 -17.03
N TYR A 550 -6.79 -8.17 -16.03
CA TYR A 550 -8.10 -7.53 -15.94
C TYR A 550 -8.07 -6.43 -14.89
N VAL A 551 -8.44 -5.21 -15.27
CA VAL A 551 -8.46 -4.05 -14.36
C VAL A 551 -9.91 -3.65 -14.08
N ASP A 552 -10.26 -3.52 -12.81
CA ASP A 552 -11.52 -2.90 -12.42
C ASP A 552 -11.54 -1.43 -12.86
N PRO A 553 -12.65 -0.91 -13.44
CA PRO A 553 -12.75 0.47 -13.91
C PRO A 553 -12.38 1.53 -12.86
N ASN A 554 -12.59 1.24 -11.58
CA ASN A 554 -12.33 2.17 -10.50
C ASN A 554 -10.87 2.15 -10.02
N THR A 555 -10.08 1.15 -10.40
CA THR A 555 -8.67 1.02 -9.98
C THR A 555 -7.85 2.24 -10.39
N GLN A 556 -8.03 2.73 -11.62
CA GLN A 556 -7.19 3.81 -12.16
C GLN A 556 -7.33 5.13 -11.39
N GLY A 557 -8.53 5.40 -10.85
CA GLY A 557 -8.79 6.59 -10.03
C GLY A 557 -8.16 6.53 -8.64
N LEU A 558 -7.66 5.38 -8.22
CA LEU A 558 -6.99 5.18 -6.93
C LEU A 558 -5.46 5.22 -7.05
N MET A 559 -4.92 4.97 -8.25
CA MET A 559 -3.48 4.82 -8.49
C MET A 559 -2.78 6.17 -8.65
N PRO A 560 -1.68 6.44 -7.92
CA PRO A 560 -0.84 7.62 -8.09
C PRO A 560 -0.35 7.83 -9.53
N GLY A 561 -0.02 6.75 -10.24
CA GLY A 561 0.43 6.77 -11.63
C GLY A 561 -0.67 7.10 -12.65
N GLY A 562 -1.92 7.29 -12.22
CA GLY A 562 -3.03 7.68 -13.09
C GLY A 562 -3.36 6.63 -14.14
N ALA A 563 -3.76 7.07 -15.33
CA ALA A 563 -4.22 6.18 -16.40
C ALA A 563 -3.08 5.33 -17.00
N LEU A 564 -3.36 4.06 -17.26
CA LEU A 564 -2.48 3.14 -17.96
C LEU A 564 -2.31 3.55 -19.42
N ALA A 565 -1.08 3.44 -19.92
CA ALA A 565 -0.74 3.79 -21.28
C ALA A 565 -0.03 2.63 -21.99
N GLN A 566 -0.35 2.47 -23.28
CA GLN A 566 0.32 1.51 -24.13
C GLN A 566 1.81 1.88 -24.31
N GLY A 567 2.68 0.87 -24.31
CA GLY A 567 4.13 1.02 -24.47
C GLY A 567 4.88 1.42 -23.21
N ARG A 568 4.18 1.72 -22.11
CA ARG A 568 4.79 2.05 -20.81
C ARG A 568 4.99 0.81 -19.96
N ARG A 569 5.98 0.87 -19.07
CA ARG A 569 6.32 -0.18 -18.13
C ARG A 569 5.76 0.13 -16.74
N TYR A 570 5.25 -0.90 -16.08
CA TYR A 570 4.61 -0.78 -14.78
C TYR A 570 5.03 -1.93 -13.86
N ALA A 571 5.03 -1.65 -12.56
CA ALA A 571 4.90 -2.65 -11.52
C ALA A 571 3.40 -2.87 -11.26
N PHE A 572 2.98 -4.12 -11.19
CA PHE A 572 1.61 -4.51 -10.86
C PHE A 572 1.60 -5.39 -9.62
N ILE A 573 0.59 -5.19 -8.78
CA ILE A 573 0.15 -6.20 -7.82
C ILE A 573 -1.10 -6.85 -8.40
N THR A 574 -1.07 -8.16 -8.55
CA THR A 574 -2.12 -8.92 -9.21
C THR A 574 -2.55 -10.11 -8.38
N ARG A 575 -3.79 -10.56 -8.52
CA ARG A 575 -4.26 -11.84 -7.97
C ARG A 575 -4.34 -12.86 -9.11
N VAL A 576 -3.78 -14.05 -8.89
CA VAL A 576 -3.83 -15.12 -9.89
C VAL A 576 -5.26 -15.62 -10.03
N ASP A 577 -5.83 -15.47 -11.23
CA ASP A 577 -7.13 -16.05 -11.58
C ASP A 577 -6.91 -17.50 -12.03
N ASN A 578 -6.08 -17.67 -13.06
CA ASN A 578 -5.77 -18.98 -13.61
C ASN A 578 -4.41 -19.01 -14.32
N PHE A 579 -3.57 -19.97 -13.93
CA PHE A 579 -2.42 -20.40 -14.71
C PHE A 579 -2.69 -21.70 -15.46
N THR A 580 -2.08 -21.86 -16.62
CA THR A 580 -2.12 -23.08 -17.43
C THR A 580 -0.70 -23.60 -17.65
N TRP A 581 -0.51 -24.91 -17.77
CA TRP A 581 0.83 -25.48 -17.95
C TRP A 581 1.47 -25.13 -19.29
N ASN A 582 0.67 -24.76 -20.29
CA ASN A 582 1.14 -24.41 -21.62
C ASN A 582 1.46 -22.91 -21.68
N THR A 583 2.74 -22.58 -21.80
CA THR A 583 3.25 -21.20 -21.86
C THR A 583 2.74 -20.40 -23.06
N LYS A 584 2.15 -21.06 -24.06
CA LYS A 584 1.53 -20.41 -25.22
C LYS A 584 0.09 -19.99 -24.96
N ASP A 585 -0.56 -20.55 -23.95
CA ASP A 585 -1.89 -20.13 -23.55
C ASP A 585 -1.79 -18.81 -22.80
N THR A 586 -2.86 -18.03 -22.83
CA THR A 586 -2.94 -16.80 -22.06
C THR A 586 -3.10 -17.11 -20.58
N GLN A 587 -2.23 -16.52 -19.79
CA GLN A 587 -2.30 -16.53 -18.33
C GLN A 587 -3.16 -15.34 -17.87
N SER A 588 -4.11 -15.60 -16.97
CA SER A 588 -5.11 -14.63 -16.52
C SER A 588 -4.83 -14.19 -15.10
N LEU A 589 -4.73 -12.88 -14.87
CA LEU A 589 -4.59 -12.30 -13.54
C LEU A 589 -5.47 -11.04 -13.41
N ASP A 590 -5.89 -10.75 -12.18
CA ASP A 590 -6.67 -9.56 -11.84
C ASP A 590 -5.77 -8.50 -11.22
N VAL A 591 -5.83 -7.26 -11.71
CA VAL A 591 -5.02 -6.15 -11.20
C VAL A 591 -5.64 -5.59 -9.92
N LEU A 592 -4.86 -5.59 -8.85
CA LEU A 592 -5.21 -4.96 -7.58
C LEU A 592 -4.70 -3.53 -7.52
N SER A 593 -3.47 -3.31 -8.01
CA SER A 593 -2.84 -2.00 -8.09
C SER A 593 -1.68 -2.00 -9.07
N TYR A 594 -1.21 -0.81 -9.42
CA TYR A 594 -0.05 -0.62 -10.27
C TYR A 594 0.63 0.73 -10.03
N ASP A 595 1.88 0.81 -10.48
CA ASP A 595 2.66 2.04 -10.49
C ASP A 595 3.56 2.09 -11.72
N GLN A 596 3.79 3.28 -12.26
CA GLN A 596 4.59 3.46 -13.48
C GLN A 596 6.08 3.46 -13.14
N LEU A 597 6.89 2.75 -13.95
CA LEU A 597 8.32 2.59 -13.71
C LEU A 597 9.21 3.51 -14.58
N ASP A 598 8.62 4.24 -15.52
CA ASP A 598 9.32 5.01 -16.55
C ASP A 598 8.93 6.49 -16.58
#